data_AF-A0AAW9L6Z2-F1
#
_entry.id   AF-A0AAW9L6Z2-F1
#
_cell.length_a   1.000
_cell.length_b   1.000
_cell.length_c   1.000
_cell.angle_alpha   90.00
_cell.angle_beta   90.00
_cell.angle_gamma   90.00
#
_symmetry.space_group_name_H-M   'P 1'
#
loop_
_entity.id
_entity.type
_entity.pdbx_description
1 polymer ?
#
loop_
_entity_poly.entity_id
_entity_poly.type
_entity_poly.pdbx_seq_one_letter_code
_entity_poly.pdbx_strand_id
1 'polypeptide(L)'
;MRRVTHNEAGDTDLVFVLGWGIRLDFENVRWLVDRLAAADYRVHVFELPLVITDFEREYLAPVANFVSSLSNYRLLTHSTGGLVGAFLDSPETRVDLSPWWGTHKAVRTPLVSPFLRLPVTKPLVPVGIDRSDLGDLATDFQVEDTPERIAPTVLRECRRVQQQLPPFDEDSVVFYTPDDTVVSVDAIRGVRRRRTASPTRAATNCSPRPPATSCCRRCSPPSTTASARSPDGSRLVGHVAVLTWTTFSTVAYTSPAASVRSMV
;
A
#
# COMPACT_ATOMS: atom_id res chain seq x y z
N MET A 1 9.80 -6.64 -16.04
CA MET A 1 8.87 -5.66 -15.46
C MET A 1 8.48 -4.68 -16.55
N ARG A 2 7.19 -4.36 -16.72
CA ARG A 2 6.73 -3.36 -17.69
C ARG A 2 6.60 -2.01 -16.99
N ARG A 3 6.99 -0.93 -17.67
CA ARG A 3 6.87 0.45 -17.21
C ARG A 3 6.27 1.31 -18.31
N VAL A 4 5.33 2.18 -17.99
CA VAL A 4 4.76 3.17 -18.91
C VAL A 4 4.75 4.53 -18.22
N THR A 5 5.08 5.59 -18.97
CA THR A 5 4.99 6.98 -18.50
C THR A 5 3.75 7.63 -19.10
N HIS A 6 2.98 8.32 -18.28
CA HIS A 6 1.84 9.15 -18.68
C HIS A 6 2.14 10.62 -18.36
N ASN A 7 1.62 11.52 -19.20
CA ASN A 7 1.85 12.97 -19.11
C ASN A 7 3.35 13.33 -19.06
N GLU A 8 4.10 13.06 -20.13
CA GLU A 8 5.54 13.37 -20.20
C GLU A 8 5.85 14.86 -19.98
N ALA A 9 4.89 15.75 -20.24
CA ALA A 9 5.00 17.18 -20.02
C ALA A 9 4.84 17.61 -18.54
N GLY A 10 4.39 16.70 -17.66
CA GLY A 10 4.18 17.01 -16.23
C GLY A 10 5.46 17.45 -15.52
N ASP A 11 5.28 18.29 -14.50
CA ASP A 11 6.37 18.95 -13.78
C ASP A 11 6.94 18.12 -12.62
N THR A 12 6.14 17.19 -12.10
CA THR A 12 6.42 16.43 -10.88
C THR A 12 6.37 14.93 -11.19
N ASP A 13 7.49 14.22 -10.99
CA ASP A 13 7.55 12.78 -11.20
C ASP A 13 6.78 12.03 -10.09
N LEU A 14 5.81 11.22 -10.49
CA LEU A 14 5.04 10.35 -9.62
C LEU A 14 5.27 8.89 -10.01
N VAL A 15 5.88 8.12 -9.13
CA VAL A 15 6.14 6.69 -9.34
C VAL A 15 4.99 5.90 -8.75
N PHE A 16 4.29 5.12 -9.58
CA PHE A 16 3.19 4.26 -9.16
C PHE A 16 3.55 2.78 -9.35
N VAL A 17 3.71 2.05 -8.24
CA VAL A 17 3.99 0.60 -8.28
C VAL A 17 2.72 -0.20 -8.03
N LEU A 18 2.28 -0.94 -9.04
CA LEU A 18 1.05 -1.74 -8.98
C LEU A 18 1.21 -2.99 -8.10
N GLY A 19 0.05 -3.53 -7.70
CA GLY A 19 -0.05 -4.82 -7.03
C GLY A 19 0.19 -5.99 -7.98
N TRP A 20 0.51 -7.15 -7.42
CA TRP A 20 0.60 -8.38 -8.20
C TRP A 20 -0.73 -8.72 -8.86
N GLY A 21 -0.71 -9.14 -10.13
CA GLY A 21 -1.92 -9.48 -10.89
C GLY A 21 -2.70 -8.28 -11.43
N ILE A 22 -2.32 -7.04 -11.09
CA ILE A 22 -2.94 -5.83 -11.62
C ILE A 22 -2.18 -5.36 -12.87
N ARG A 23 -2.93 -5.06 -13.92
CA ARG A 23 -2.40 -4.73 -15.25
C ARG A 23 -2.59 -3.26 -15.58
N LEU A 24 -1.69 -2.69 -16.37
CA LEU A 24 -1.73 -1.28 -16.75
C LEU A 24 -2.97 -0.89 -17.58
N ASP A 25 -3.52 -1.85 -18.31
CA ASP A 25 -4.66 -1.69 -19.21
C ASP A 25 -6.01 -1.87 -18.52
N PHE A 26 -6.03 -2.29 -17.25
CA PHE A 26 -7.25 -2.35 -16.46
C PHE A 26 -7.88 -0.96 -16.34
N GLU A 27 -9.19 -0.88 -16.59
CA GLU A 27 -9.91 0.39 -16.69
C GLU A 27 -9.79 1.24 -15.43
N ASN A 28 -9.83 0.60 -14.27
CA ASN A 28 -9.68 1.27 -12.99
C ASN A 28 -8.27 1.88 -12.81
N VAL A 29 -7.22 1.17 -13.21
CA VAL A 29 -5.84 1.67 -13.19
C VAL A 29 -5.69 2.85 -14.13
N ARG A 30 -6.19 2.72 -15.36
CA ARG A 30 -6.20 3.81 -16.35
C ARG A 30 -6.91 5.04 -15.82
N TRP A 31 -8.10 4.87 -15.26
CA TRP A 31 -8.87 5.96 -14.66
C TRP A 31 -8.07 6.70 -13.58
N LEU A 32 -7.39 5.98 -12.69
CA LEU A 32 -6.56 6.60 -11.65
C LEU A 32 -5.37 7.35 -12.25
N VAL A 33 -4.67 6.72 -13.19
CA VAL A 33 -3.52 7.32 -13.88
C VAL A 33 -3.93 8.59 -14.63
N ASP A 34 -5.08 8.59 -15.30
CA ASP A 34 -5.62 9.76 -16.00
C ASP A 34 -5.92 10.90 -15.03
N ARG A 35 -6.41 10.60 -13.82
CA ARG A 35 -6.65 11.61 -12.77
C ARG A 35 -5.36 12.19 -12.21
N LEU A 36 -4.33 11.37 -12.03
CA LEU A 36 -3.01 11.81 -11.59
C LEU A 36 -2.33 12.67 -12.67
N ALA A 37 -2.41 12.25 -13.93
CA ALA A 37 -1.93 13.01 -15.08
C ALA A 37 -2.66 14.36 -15.21
N ALA A 38 -3.98 14.38 -15.05
CA ALA A 38 -4.78 15.63 -15.05
C ALA A 38 -4.47 16.55 -13.85
N ALA A 39 -3.87 16.01 -12.79
CA ALA A 39 -3.33 16.78 -11.67
C ALA A 39 -1.89 17.29 -11.90
N ASP A 40 -1.39 17.17 -13.14
CA ASP A 40 -0.10 17.64 -13.64
C ASP A 40 1.13 16.80 -13.25
N TYR A 41 0.92 15.58 -12.75
CA TYR A 41 2.01 14.62 -12.52
C TYR A 41 2.51 14.00 -13.82
N ARG A 42 3.82 13.79 -13.92
CA ARG A 42 4.42 12.82 -14.85
C ARG A 42 4.40 11.44 -14.18
N VAL A 43 3.47 10.58 -14.58
CA VAL A 43 3.16 9.34 -13.86
C VAL A 43 3.93 8.16 -14.47
N HIS A 44 4.84 7.56 -13.71
CA HIS A 44 5.59 6.37 -14.09
C HIS A 44 4.99 5.13 -13.43
N VAL A 45 4.23 4.35 -14.19
CA VAL A 45 3.49 3.20 -13.66
C VAL A 45 4.27 1.92 -13.93
N PHE A 46 4.44 1.09 -12.90
CA PHE A 46 5.16 -0.18 -12.94
C PHE A 46 4.21 -1.36 -12.72
N GLU A 47 4.21 -2.28 -13.68
CA GLU A 47 3.49 -3.56 -13.62
C GLU A 47 4.42 -4.68 -13.17
N LEU A 48 4.09 -5.34 -12.06
CA LEU A 48 4.91 -6.40 -11.49
C LEU A 48 4.80 -7.70 -12.29
N PRO A 49 5.92 -8.39 -12.59
CA PRO A 49 5.89 -9.73 -13.17
C PRO A 49 5.04 -10.71 -12.33
N LEU A 50 4.23 -11.55 -12.99
CA LEU A 50 3.37 -12.53 -12.30
C LEU A 50 4.15 -13.66 -11.62
N VAL A 51 5.37 -13.92 -12.07
CA VAL A 51 6.25 -14.95 -11.54
C VAL A 51 7.63 -14.34 -11.35
N ILE A 52 8.23 -14.58 -10.19
CA ILE A 52 9.62 -14.22 -9.87
C ILE A 52 10.32 -15.35 -9.14
N THR A 53 11.65 -15.32 -9.16
CA THR A 53 12.53 -16.19 -8.36
C THR A 53 13.33 -15.42 -7.31
N ASP A 54 13.46 -14.11 -7.49
CA ASP A 54 14.29 -13.21 -6.70
C ASP A 54 13.60 -11.83 -6.61
N PHE A 55 13.17 -11.44 -5.41
CA PHE A 55 12.44 -10.18 -5.23
C PHE A 55 13.31 -8.97 -5.54
N GLU A 56 14.54 -8.97 -5.04
CA GLU A 56 15.45 -7.84 -5.18
C GLU A 56 15.77 -7.59 -6.65
N ARG A 57 16.10 -8.63 -7.41
CA ARG A 57 16.44 -8.49 -8.83
C ARG A 57 15.23 -8.20 -9.71
N GLU A 58 14.09 -8.83 -9.44
CA GLU A 58 12.97 -8.85 -10.39
C GLU A 58 11.85 -7.86 -10.06
N TYR A 59 11.69 -7.48 -8.78
CA TYR A 59 10.73 -6.47 -8.33
C TYR A 59 11.40 -5.17 -7.90
N LEU A 60 12.37 -5.21 -6.99
CA LEU A 60 12.93 -4.00 -6.38
C LEU A 60 13.87 -3.24 -7.33
N ALA A 61 14.91 -3.91 -7.83
CA ALA A 61 15.97 -3.30 -8.62
C ALA A 61 15.46 -2.53 -9.85
N PRO A 62 14.47 -3.01 -10.63
CA PRO A 62 13.96 -2.26 -11.77
C PRO A 62 13.34 -0.91 -11.37
N VAL A 63 12.66 -0.85 -10.22
CA VAL A 63 12.07 0.39 -9.71
C VAL A 63 13.16 1.27 -9.08
N ALA A 64 14.01 0.69 -8.22
CA ALA A 64 15.11 1.39 -7.57
C ALA A 64 16.08 2.05 -8.57
N ASN A 65 16.45 1.32 -9.64
CA ASN A 65 17.31 1.84 -10.70
C ASN A 65 16.66 2.97 -11.50
N PHE A 66 15.34 2.98 -11.61
CA PHE A 66 14.63 4.06 -12.27
C PHE A 66 14.55 5.29 -11.38
N VAL A 67 14.13 5.14 -10.12
CA VAL A 67 13.98 6.29 -9.22
C VAL A 67 15.32 6.94 -8.86
N SER A 68 16.43 6.20 -8.89
CA SER A 68 17.78 6.76 -8.72
C SER A 68 18.22 7.69 -9.86
N SER A 69 17.54 7.64 -11.02
CA SER A 69 17.74 8.57 -12.13
C SER A 69 16.91 9.85 -12.02
N LEU A 70 15.94 9.89 -11.08
CA LEU A 70 15.10 11.06 -10.84
C LEU A 70 15.76 11.95 -9.78
N SER A 71 15.64 13.27 -9.94
CA SER A 71 16.12 14.22 -8.93
C SER A 71 15.30 14.14 -7.64
N ASN A 72 14.00 13.96 -7.78
CA ASN A 72 13.00 13.87 -6.73
C ASN A 72 11.76 13.18 -7.30
N TYR A 73 10.99 12.50 -6.46
CA TYR A 73 9.78 11.81 -6.89
C TYR A 73 8.81 11.62 -5.74
N ARG A 74 7.52 11.53 -6.06
CA ARG A 74 6.47 11.07 -5.15
C ARG A 74 6.20 9.61 -5.40
N LEU A 75 5.78 8.87 -4.37
CA LEU A 75 5.55 7.44 -4.46
C LEU A 75 4.10 7.09 -4.12
N LEU A 76 3.44 6.42 -5.06
CA LEU A 76 2.17 5.73 -4.86
C LEU A 76 2.41 4.23 -4.99
N THR A 77 1.85 3.43 -4.09
CA THR A 77 1.94 1.98 -4.18
C THR A 77 0.60 1.30 -3.98
N HIS A 78 0.45 0.10 -4.52
CA HIS A 78 -0.73 -0.73 -4.29
C HIS A 78 -0.33 -2.17 -3.94
N SER A 79 -0.91 -2.75 -2.89
CA SER A 79 -0.73 -4.17 -2.53
C SER A 79 0.75 -4.59 -2.49
N THR A 80 1.16 -5.57 -3.29
CA THR A 80 2.57 -6.01 -3.42
C THR A 80 3.52 -4.87 -3.80
N GLY A 81 3.04 -3.85 -4.51
CA GLY A 81 3.81 -2.64 -4.79
C GLY A 81 4.23 -1.90 -3.51
N GLY A 82 3.44 -1.97 -2.44
CA GLY A 82 3.82 -1.41 -1.13
C GLY A 82 4.96 -2.17 -0.46
N LEU A 83 5.13 -3.45 -0.80
CA LEU A 83 6.31 -4.21 -0.37
C LEU A 83 7.56 -3.75 -1.11
N VAL A 84 7.47 -3.41 -2.41
CA VAL A 84 8.57 -2.80 -3.17
C VAL A 84 8.88 -1.41 -2.65
N GLY A 85 7.85 -0.58 -2.50
CA GLY A 85 7.97 0.80 -2.05
C GLY A 85 8.62 0.96 -0.68
N ALA A 86 8.41 -0.01 0.22
CA ALA A 86 9.03 -0.01 1.55
C ALA A 86 10.57 -0.01 1.51
N PHE A 87 11.20 -0.52 0.44
CA PHE A 87 12.65 -0.58 0.27
C PHE A 87 13.20 0.48 -0.70
N LEU A 88 12.35 1.40 -1.17
CA LEU A 88 12.80 2.55 -1.95
C LEU A 88 13.23 3.67 -1.01
N ASP A 89 14.34 4.30 -1.33
CA ASP A 89 14.88 5.40 -0.55
C ASP A 89 14.27 6.74 -0.98
N SER A 90 13.98 7.56 0.02
CA SER A 90 13.76 9.01 -0.08
C SER A 90 12.74 9.51 -1.12
N PRO A 91 11.52 8.96 -1.21
CA PRO A 91 10.45 9.67 -1.90
C PRO A 91 10.11 10.97 -1.14
N GLU A 92 9.69 12.03 -1.84
CA GLU A 92 9.20 13.27 -1.21
C GLU A 92 7.94 13.03 -0.39
N THR A 93 7.05 12.20 -0.92
CA THR A 93 5.82 11.74 -0.27
C THR A 93 5.62 10.26 -0.57
N ARG A 94 5.05 9.52 0.38
CA ARG A 94 4.71 8.11 0.21
C ARG A 94 3.25 7.87 0.54
N VAL A 95 2.53 7.30 -0.42
CA VAL A 95 1.13 6.88 -0.27
C VAL A 95 1.02 5.41 -0.60
N ASP A 96 0.55 4.62 0.34
CA ASP A 96 0.38 3.18 0.19
C ASP A 96 -1.11 2.80 0.21
N LEU A 97 -1.57 2.12 -0.85
CA LEU A 97 -2.93 1.59 -0.99
C LEU A 97 -2.93 0.09 -0.66
N SER A 98 -3.47 -0.28 0.51
CA SER A 98 -3.47 -1.64 1.05
C SER A 98 -2.10 -2.32 0.94
N PRO A 99 -1.01 -1.77 1.49
CA PRO A 99 0.32 -2.34 1.30
C PRO A 99 0.40 -3.76 1.85
N TRP A 100 0.91 -4.70 1.06
CA TRP A 100 1.01 -6.11 1.43
C TRP A 100 2.23 -6.40 2.32
N TRP A 101 2.30 -5.72 3.46
CA TRP A 101 3.36 -5.88 4.48
C TRP A 101 3.18 -7.12 5.36
N GLY A 102 2.06 -7.82 5.21
CA GLY A 102 1.83 -9.12 5.79
C GLY A 102 0.59 -9.78 5.21
N THR A 103 0.54 -11.11 5.30
CA THR A 103 -0.60 -11.92 4.86
C THR A 103 -1.63 -12.08 5.98
N HIS A 104 -2.91 -11.89 5.64
CA HIS A 104 -3.99 -12.13 6.59
C HIS A 104 -3.99 -13.59 7.06
N LYS A 105 -4.40 -13.85 8.32
CA LYS A 105 -4.31 -15.18 8.93
C LYS A 105 -5.17 -16.22 8.21
N ALA A 106 -6.26 -15.81 7.57
CA ALA A 106 -7.12 -16.71 6.79
C ALA A 106 -6.45 -17.24 5.51
N VAL A 107 -5.54 -16.46 4.92
CA VAL A 107 -4.73 -16.87 3.74
C VAL A 107 -3.57 -17.80 4.16
N ARG A 108 -3.27 -17.90 5.47
CA ARG A 108 -2.30 -18.84 6.03
C ARG A 108 -2.90 -20.25 6.20
N THR A 109 -3.58 -20.76 5.18
CA THR A 109 -4.09 -22.14 5.19
C THR A 109 -2.89 -23.08 5.38
N PRO A 110 -2.96 -24.09 6.28
CA PRO A 110 -1.84 -24.98 6.60
C PRO A 110 -1.26 -25.71 5.38
N LEU A 111 -2.03 -25.81 4.29
CA LEU A 111 -1.59 -26.34 3.00
C LEU A 111 -0.53 -25.48 2.29
N VAL A 112 -0.47 -24.16 2.52
CA VAL A 112 0.46 -23.26 1.83
C VAL A 112 1.89 -23.42 2.35
N SER A 113 2.06 -23.80 3.63
CA SER A 113 3.36 -23.84 4.31
C SER A 113 4.43 -24.74 3.65
N PRO A 114 4.13 -25.97 3.17
CA PRO A 114 5.11 -26.77 2.43
C PRO A 114 5.41 -26.21 1.03
N PHE A 115 4.43 -25.65 0.32
CA PHE A 115 4.64 -25.08 -1.02
C PHE A 115 5.60 -23.89 -1.01
N LEU A 116 5.60 -23.07 0.04
CA LEU A 116 6.53 -21.94 0.19
C LEU A 116 8.02 -22.34 0.22
N ARG A 117 8.34 -23.62 0.43
CA ARG A 117 9.73 -24.10 0.39
C ARG A 117 10.15 -24.58 -1.00
N LEU A 118 9.20 -24.76 -1.91
CA LEU A 118 9.49 -25.30 -3.24
C LEU A 118 9.96 -24.18 -4.18
N PRO A 119 11.11 -24.33 -4.87
CA PRO A 119 11.57 -23.38 -5.88
C PRO A 119 10.80 -23.57 -7.20
N VAL A 120 9.47 -23.58 -7.14
CA VAL A 120 8.60 -23.82 -8.29
C VAL A 120 8.07 -22.50 -8.82
N THR A 121 8.42 -22.20 -10.07
CA THR A 121 7.99 -21.00 -10.81
C THR A 121 6.64 -21.18 -11.50
N LYS A 122 6.10 -22.40 -11.55
CA LYS A 122 4.77 -22.66 -12.12
C LYS A 122 3.67 -22.11 -11.19
N PRO A 123 2.69 -21.35 -11.70
CA PRO A 123 1.52 -20.94 -10.92
C PRO A 123 0.67 -22.14 -10.52
N LEU A 124 0.78 -22.55 -9.25
CA LEU A 124 0.17 -23.77 -8.73
C LEU A 124 -0.75 -23.53 -7.55
N VAL A 125 -0.54 -22.43 -6.81
CA VAL A 125 -1.30 -22.13 -5.59
C VAL A 125 -2.51 -21.29 -5.98
N PRO A 126 -3.76 -21.73 -5.74
CA PRO A 126 -4.94 -20.91 -5.98
C PRO A 126 -4.89 -19.64 -5.13
N VAL A 127 -5.20 -18.48 -5.72
CA VAL A 127 -5.22 -17.18 -4.99
C VAL A 127 -6.58 -16.90 -4.37
N GLY A 128 -7.63 -17.61 -4.79
CA GLY A 128 -8.96 -17.52 -4.20
C GLY A 128 -9.63 -16.15 -4.33
N ILE A 129 -9.15 -15.32 -5.27
CA ILE A 129 -9.72 -14.00 -5.57
C ILE A 129 -10.98 -14.23 -6.40
N ASP A 130 -12.12 -13.77 -5.88
CA ASP A 130 -13.38 -13.74 -6.61
C ASP A 130 -13.74 -12.32 -7.07
N ARG A 131 -14.84 -12.20 -7.82
CA ARG A 131 -15.32 -10.88 -8.27
C ARG A 131 -15.61 -9.95 -7.10
N SER A 132 -16.11 -10.48 -5.99
CA SER A 132 -16.43 -9.65 -4.83
C SER A 132 -15.16 -9.02 -4.27
N ASP A 133 -14.03 -9.75 -4.23
CA ASP A 133 -12.73 -9.23 -3.80
C ASP A 133 -12.18 -8.12 -4.72
N LEU A 134 -12.57 -8.10 -6.01
CA LEU A 134 -12.21 -7.04 -6.96
C LEU A 134 -13.17 -5.82 -6.88
N GLY A 135 -14.36 -6.04 -6.33
CA GLY A 135 -15.41 -5.05 -6.11
C GLY A 135 -16.45 -4.94 -7.22
N ASP A 136 -17.58 -4.31 -6.89
CA ASP A 136 -18.77 -4.24 -7.74
C ASP A 136 -18.51 -3.52 -9.08
N LEU A 137 -17.47 -2.67 -9.12
CA LEU A 137 -17.06 -1.94 -10.31
C LEU A 137 -16.03 -2.69 -11.17
N ALA A 138 -15.63 -3.90 -10.77
CA ALA A 138 -14.75 -4.73 -11.59
C ALA A 138 -15.49 -5.16 -12.87
N THR A 139 -14.88 -4.87 -14.01
CA THR A 139 -15.39 -5.30 -15.32
C THR A 139 -15.17 -6.80 -15.52
N ASP A 140 -15.97 -7.41 -16.39
CA ASP A 140 -15.84 -8.84 -16.69
C ASP A 140 -14.44 -9.17 -17.23
N PHE A 141 -13.87 -8.29 -18.05
CA PHE A 141 -12.50 -8.42 -18.54
C PHE A 141 -11.46 -8.44 -17.42
N GLN A 142 -11.60 -7.57 -16.40
CA GLN A 142 -10.69 -7.56 -15.26
C GLN A 142 -10.80 -8.85 -14.42
N VAL A 143 -12.02 -9.36 -14.26
CA VAL A 143 -12.26 -10.62 -13.54
C VAL A 143 -11.62 -11.79 -14.30
N GLU A 144 -11.79 -11.84 -15.62
CA GLU A 144 -11.23 -12.90 -16.46
C GLU A 144 -9.70 -12.87 -16.55
N ASP A 145 -9.08 -11.68 -16.62
CA ASP A 145 -7.62 -11.53 -16.72
C ASP A 145 -6.92 -11.59 -15.35
N THR A 146 -7.68 -11.64 -14.24
CA THR A 146 -7.12 -11.81 -12.90
C THR A 146 -6.48 -13.20 -12.77
N PRO A 147 -5.20 -13.30 -12.36
CA PRO A 147 -4.55 -14.60 -12.24
C PRO A 147 -5.23 -15.49 -11.20
N GLU A 148 -5.69 -16.68 -11.61
CA GLU A 148 -6.31 -17.66 -10.70
C GLU A 148 -5.30 -18.35 -9.76
N ARG A 149 -4.02 -18.34 -10.12
CA ARG A 149 -2.95 -19.04 -9.40
C ARG A 149 -1.70 -18.19 -9.29
N ILE A 150 -1.02 -18.34 -8.16
CA ILE A 150 0.28 -17.73 -7.87
C ILE A 150 1.37 -18.80 -7.81
N ALA A 151 2.56 -18.45 -8.27
CA ALA A 151 3.72 -19.33 -8.18
C ALA A 151 4.23 -19.39 -6.73
N PRO A 152 4.57 -20.58 -6.21
CA PRO A 152 5.14 -20.72 -4.87
C PRO A 152 6.37 -19.85 -4.62
N THR A 153 7.20 -19.63 -5.64
CA THR A 153 8.37 -18.74 -5.54
C THR A 153 7.99 -17.30 -5.22
N VAL A 154 6.91 -16.76 -5.81
CA VAL A 154 6.44 -15.40 -5.53
C VAL A 154 6.05 -15.27 -4.06
N LEU A 155 5.26 -16.23 -3.56
CA LEU A 155 4.84 -16.23 -2.16
C LEU A 155 6.03 -16.38 -1.20
N ARG A 156 7.01 -17.22 -1.55
CA ARG A 156 8.24 -17.42 -0.77
C ARG A 156 9.03 -16.12 -0.67
N GLU A 157 9.30 -15.48 -1.80
CA GLU A 157 10.09 -14.25 -1.85
C GLU A 157 9.37 -13.10 -1.13
N CYS A 158 8.07 -12.88 -1.40
CA CYS A 158 7.30 -11.84 -0.71
C CYS A 158 7.28 -12.07 0.81
N ARG A 159 7.11 -13.31 1.27
CA ARG A 159 7.13 -13.63 2.71
C ARG A 159 8.50 -13.38 3.34
N ARG A 160 9.59 -13.71 2.65
CA ARG A 160 10.95 -13.44 3.12
C ARG A 160 11.14 -11.93 3.30
N VAL A 161 10.72 -11.13 2.33
CA VAL A 161 10.88 -9.68 2.35
C VAL A 161 9.96 -9.02 3.39
N GLN A 162 8.73 -9.50 3.58
CA GLN A 162 7.84 -9.05 4.67
C GLN A 162 8.49 -9.21 6.06
N GLN A 163 9.32 -10.22 6.28
CA GLN A 163 10.05 -10.41 7.54
C GLN A 163 11.20 -9.42 7.75
N GLN A 164 11.66 -8.80 6.66
CA GLN A 164 12.79 -7.87 6.62
C GLN A 164 12.36 -6.42 6.43
N LEU A 165 11.05 -6.13 6.56
CA LEU A 165 10.51 -4.80 6.38
C LEU A 165 11.26 -3.77 7.25
N PRO A 166 11.66 -2.62 6.66
CA PRO A 166 12.27 -1.55 7.43
C PRO A 166 11.25 -0.94 8.42
N PRO A 167 11.74 -0.13 9.38
CA PRO A 167 10.85 0.63 10.25
C PRO A 167 9.88 1.50 9.45
N PHE A 168 8.67 1.68 9.99
CA PHE A 168 7.69 2.57 9.36
C PHE A 168 8.22 3.99 9.25
N ASP A 169 7.89 4.60 8.13
CA ASP A 169 8.10 6.01 7.86
C ASP A 169 6.82 6.77 8.26
N GLU A 170 6.92 7.60 9.31
CA GLU A 170 5.75 8.29 9.89
C GLU A 170 5.17 9.36 8.97
N ASP A 171 5.92 9.79 7.96
CA ASP A 171 5.46 10.74 6.95
C ASP A 171 4.67 10.05 5.82
N SER A 172 4.55 8.71 5.86
CA SER A 172 3.77 7.93 4.90
C SER A 172 2.28 7.93 5.21
N VAL A 173 1.46 8.08 4.16
CA VAL A 173 0.00 7.95 4.23
C VAL A 173 -0.40 6.55 3.80
N VAL A 174 -1.15 5.83 4.64
CA VAL A 174 -1.61 4.47 4.32
C VAL A 174 -3.13 4.42 4.29
N PHE A 175 -3.69 4.05 3.14
CA PHE A 175 -5.11 3.75 2.97
C PHE A 175 -5.30 2.24 3.03
N TYR A 176 -6.15 1.74 3.93
CA TYR A 176 -6.47 0.32 4.04
C TYR A 176 -7.90 0.10 4.53
N THR A 177 -8.46 -1.08 4.24
CA THR A 177 -9.78 -1.50 4.71
C THR A 177 -9.60 -2.24 6.02
N PRO A 178 -10.27 -1.84 7.12
CA PRO A 178 -10.13 -2.52 8.41
C PRO A 178 -10.47 -4.02 8.40
N ASP A 179 -11.37 -4.43 7.50
CA ASP A 179 -11.85 -5.80 7.36
C ASP A 179 -11.21 -6.56 6.16
N ASP A 180 -10.11 -6.03 5.59
CA ASP A 180 -9.41 -6.64 4.45
C ASP A 180 -9.03 -8.10 4.73
N THR A 181 -9.46 -9.03 3.86
CA THR A 181 -9.23 -10.47 4.03
C THR A 181 -7.95 -10.95 3.35
N VAL A 182 -7.33 -10.11 2.52
CA VAL A 182 -6.14 -10.43 1.71
C VAL A 182 -4.89 -9.90 2.41
N VAL A 183 -4.91 -8.63 2.81
CA VAL A 183 -3.81 -7.93 3.47
C VAL A 183 -3.98 -7.96 4.99
N SER A 184 -2.90 -8.20 5.72
CA SER A 184 -2.93 -8.18 7.18
C SER A 184 -2.97 -6.74 7.73
N VAL A 185 -4.15 -6.31 8.17
CA VAL A 185 -4.33 -5.05 8.90
C VAL A 185 -3.49 -5.00 10.18
N ASP A 186 -3.34 -6.15 10.85
CA ASP A 186 -2.44 -6.27 12.01
C ASP A 186 -0.98 -6.02 11.63
N ALA A 187 -0.54 -6.43 10.44
CA ALA A 187 0.80 -6.16 9.96
C ALA A 187 0.98 -4.67 9.64
N ILE A 188 0.01 -4.04 8.96
CA ILE A 188 0.01 -2.59 8.70
C ILE A 188 0.14 -1.81 10.01
N ARG A 189 -0.71 -2.14 10.99
CA ARG A 189 -0.67 -1.51 12.33
C ARG A 189 0.60 -1.85 13.10
N GLY A 190 1.12 -3.06 12.94
CA GLY A 190 2.31 -3.56 13.63
C GLY A 190 3.60 -2.91 13.14
N VAL A 191 3.75 -2.71 11.83
CA VAL A 191 4.89 -1.99 11.22
C VAL A 191 4.96 -0.57 11.78
N ARG A 192 3.82 0.13 11.88
CA ARG A 192 3.72 1.45 12.54
C ARG A 192 4.16 1.43 14.02
N ARG A 193 3.81 0.38 14.77
CA ARG A 193 4.14 0.28 16.20
C ARG A 193 5.61 -0.01 16.49
N ARG A 194 6.34 -0.73 15.61
CA ARG A 194 7.72 -1.19 15.87
C ARG A 194 8.73 -0.06 16.11
N ARG A 195 8.40 1.20 15.80
CA ARG A 195 9.25 2.36 16.08
C ARG A 195 8.85 3.17 17.32
N THR A 196 7.59 3.11 17.75
CA THR A 196 7.16 3.74 19.02
C THR A 196 7.80 3.12 20.26
N ALA A 197 8.38 1.93 20.14
CA ALA A 197 9.02 1.19 21.24
C ALA A 197 10.56 1.22 21.23
N SER A 198 11.19 2.22 20.60
CA SER A 198 12.64 2.45 20.76
C SER A 198 12.89 3.53 21.82
N PRO A 199 13.73 3.27 22.84
CA PRO A 199 13.86 4.14 23.99
C PRO A 199 14.53 5.46 23.62
N THR A 200 13.94 6.53 24.15
CA THR A 200 14.45 7.88 24.30
C THR A 200 15.97 7.97 24.15
N ARG A 201 16.44 8.57 23.05
CA ARG A 201 17.80 9.10 23.02
C ARG A 201 17.81 10.26 24.02
N ALA A 202 18.42 9.98 25.17
CA ALA A 202 18.52 10.86 26.32
C ALA A 202 18.93 12.28 25.89
N ALA A 203 18.03 13.23 26.11
CA ALA A 203 18.41 14.61 26.31
C ALA A 203 19.05 14.71 27.70
N THR A 204 20.38 14.56 27.76
CA THR A 204 21.17 14.91 28.93
C THR A 204 22.29 15.83 28.48
N ASN A 205 22.03 17.13 28.58
CA ASN A 205 22.82 18.05 29.39
C ASN A 205 22.37 19.48 29.09
N CYS A 206 21.59 20.05 30.01
CA CYS A 206 21.75 21.42 30.49
C CYS A 206 20.69 21.70 31.57
N SER A 207 21.16 21.78 32.81
CA SER A 207 20.56 22.58 33.88
C SER A 207 21.72 23.08 34.73
N PRO A 208 21.66 24.34 35.20
CA PRO A 208 20.89 24.59 36.41
C PRO A 208 19.85 25.73 36.30
N ARG A 209 18.77 25.53 37.05
CA ARG A 209 17.62 26.40 37.40
C ARG A 209 18.00 27.38 38.55
N PRO A 210 17.07 28.21 39.12
CA PRO A 210 16.10 29.22 38.59
C PRO A 210 16.22 30.51 39.51
N PRO A 211 15.19 31.32 39.96
CA PRO A 211 13.71 31.40 39.80
C PRO A 211 13.23 32.81 39.35
N ALA A 212 11.96 33.20 39.18
CA ALA A 212 10.59 32.68 39.18
C ALA A 212 9.73 33.79 38.54
N THR A 213 8.60 33.46 37.88
CA THR A 213 7.29 34.10 38.16
C THR A 213 6.17 33.49 37.31
N SER A 214 5.01 33.41 37.97
CA SER A 214 3.64 33.06 37.57
C SER A 214 3.19 33.36 36.13
N CYS A 215 2.37 32.50 35.53
CA CYS A 215 0.91 32.73 35.35
C CYS A 215 0.21 31.64 34.51
N CYS A 216 -1.09 31.45 34.81
CA CYS A 216 -2.20 30.97 33.96
C CYS A 216 -2.23 29.48 33.53
N ARG A 217 -3.18 28.68 34.06
CA ARG A 217 -4.60 28.50 33.67
C ARG A 217 -4.81 27.62 32.43
N ARG A 218 -5.46 26.46 32.68
CA ARG A 218 -6.45 25.68 31.88
C ARG A 218 -6.47 25.88 30.36
N CYS A 219 -6.37 24.77 29.63
CA CYS A 219 -7.43 24.26 28.73
C CYS A 219 -7.07 22.85 28.23
N SER A 220 -7.98 21.90 28.43
CA SER A 220 -7.93 20.54 27.87
C SER A 220 -8.20 20.56 26.35
N PRO A 221 -7.63 19.63 25.56
CA PRO A 221 -8.03 19.48 24.16
C PRO A 221 -9.34 18.68 24.04
N PRO A 222 -10.21 18.98 23.05
CA PRO A 222 -11.41 18.21 22.80
C PRO A 222 -11.06 16.86 22.16
N SER A 223 -11.67 15.80 22.69
CA SER A 223 -11.70 14.46 22.12
C SER A 223 -12.87 14.37 21.14
N THR A 224 -12.59 14.38 19.84
CA THR A 224 -13.59 14.04 18.81
C THR A 224 -13.36 12.61 18.32
N THR A 225 -14.05 11.68 18.97
CA THR A 225 -14.30 10.33 18.46
C THR A 225 -15.69 10.35 17.82
N ALA A 226 -15.76 10.46 16.50
CA ALA A 226 -17.03 10.31 15.78
C ALA A 226 -17.22 8.82 15.45
N SER A 227 -18.08 8.15 16.22
CA SER A 227 -18.60 6.80 15.92
C SER A 227 -20.02 6.97 15.38
N ALA A 228 -20.21 6.67 14.10
CA ALA A 228 -21.54 6.54 13.51
C ALA A 228 -21.99 5.07 13.62
N ARG A 229 -23.08 4.82 14.36
CA ARG A 229 -23.80 3.53 14.35
C ARG A 229 -24.89 3.55 13.28
N SER A 230 -25.05 2.43 12.58
CA SER A 230 -26.20 2.19 11.70
C SER A 230 -27.45 1.78 12.51
N PRO A 231 -28.69 2.09 12.07
CA PRO A 231 -29.89 2.00 12.91
C PRO A 231 -30.57 0.62 12.96
N ASP A 232 -30.09 -0.40 12.26
CA ASP A 232 -30.80 -1.68 12.19
C ASP A 232 -29.96 -2.83 12.78
N GLY A 233 -30.44 -3.39 13.89
CA GLY A 233 -29.74 -4.36 14.74
C GLY A 233 -29.63 -5.77 14.16
N SER A 234 -29.52 -5.94 12.85
CA SER A 234 -29.36 -7.25 12.21
C SER A 234 -27.88 -7.64 12.09
N ARG A 235 -27.51 -8.77 12.72
CA ARG A 235 -26.23 -9.45 12.48
C ARG A 235 -26.21 -10.04 11.07
N LEU A 236 -25.34 -9.52 10.21
CA LEU A 236 -24.95 -10.16 8.95
C LEU A 236 -23.51 -10.67 9.09
N VAL A 237 -23.39 -11.98 9.05
CA VAL A 237 -22.13 -12.73 8.97
C VAL A 237 -21.88 -12.98 7.48
N GLY A 238 -20.82 -12.42 6.92
CA GLY A 238 -20.39 -12.74 5.56
C GLY A 238 -19.54 -11.66 4.90
N HIS A 239 -18.27 -12.01 4.63
CA HIS A 239 -17.43 -11.62 3.49
C HIS A 239 -17.34 -10.13 3.11
N VAL A 240 -16.21 -9.49 3.44
CA VAL A 240 -15.87 -8.13 2.98
C VAL A 240 -14.37 -8.02 2.72
N ALA A 241 -13.94 -8.18 1.47
CA ALA A 241 -12.56 -7.93 1.03
C ALA A 241 -12.53 -6.85 -0.06
N VAL A 242 -13.30 -5.77 0.09
CA VAL A 242 -13.74 -5.00 -1.10
C VAL A 242 -13.51 -3.50 -1.02
N LEU A 243 -13.13 -2.96 0.14
CA LEU A 243 -13.31 -1.53 0.34
C LEU A 243 -12.12 -0.65 -0.07
N THR A 244 -10.92 -1.10 -0.41
CA THR A 244 -9.79 -0.15 -0.60
C THR A 244 -9.65 0.42 -1.98
N TRP A 245 -9.75 -0.41 -3.01
CA TRP A 245 -9.79 0.10 -4.39
C TRP A 245 -11.07 0.92 -4.59
N THR A 246 -12.21 0.40 -4.13
CA THR A 246 -13.51 1.06 -4.21
C THR A 246 -13.56 2.35 -3.38
N THR A 247 -12.98 2.41 -2.17
CA THR A 247 -12.96 3.64 -1.36
C THR A 247 -12.01 4.69 -1.93
N PHE A 248 -10.80 4.31 -2.39
CA PHE A 248 -9.91 5.26 -3.03
C PHE A 248 -10.50 5.77 -4.35
N SER A 249 -11.05 4.87 -5.18
CA SER A 249 -11.80 5.24 -6.37
C SER A 249 -12.99 6.13 -6.01
N THR A 250 -13.81 5.83 -5.01
CA THR A 250 -14.99 6.66 -4.63
C THR A 250 -14.58 8.05 -4.12
N VAL A 251 -13.54 8.14 -3.30
CA VAL A 251 -12.99 9.42 -2.83
C VAL A 251 -12.44 10.22 -4.00
N ALA A 252 -11.67 9.61 -4.91
CA ALA A 252 -11.14 10.29 -6.09
C ALA A 252 -12.20 10.55 -7.19
N TYR A 253 -13.29 9.78 -7.24
CA TYR A 253 -14.40 9.93 -8.20
C TYR A 253 -15.27 11.14 -7.87
N THR A 254 -15.36 11.49 -6.59
CA THR A 254 -16.11 12.65 -6.11
C THR A 254 -15.26 13.90 -5.93
N SER A 255 -13.93 13.79 -6.08
CA SER A 255 -12.99 14.88 -5.77
C SER A 255 -12.52 15.64 -7.03
N PRO A 256 -12.39 16.98 -6.97
CA PRO A 256 -11.75 17.76 -8.03
C PRO A 256 -10.27 17.39 -8.19
N ALA A 257 -9.70 17.59 -9.38
CA ALA A 257 -8.28 17.29 -9.67
C ALA A 257 -7.29 17.94 -8.68
N ALA A 258 -7.59 19.15 -8.20
CA ALA A 258 -6.80 19.82 -7.16
C ALA A 258 -6.71 19.04 -5.83
N SER A 259 -7.76 18.27 -5.50
CA SER A 259 -7.78 17.42 -4.30
C SER A 259 -7.00 16.11 -4.47
N VAL A 260 -6.80 15.65 -5.71
CA VAL A 260 -5.95 14.50 -6.02
C VAL A 260 -4.47 14.88 -5.89
N ARG A 261 -4.09 16.10 -6.29
CA ARG A 261 -2.72 16.63 -6.11
C ARG A 261 -2.31 16.74 -4.64
N SER A 262 -3.24 17.04 -3.73
CA SER A 262 -2.95 17.04 -2.29
C SER A 262 -2.88 15.65 -1.67
N MET A 263 -3.35 14.63 -2.38
CA MET A 263 -3.49 13.27 -1.86
C MET A 263 -2.21 12.45 -2.00
N VAL A 264 -1.36 12.81 -2.97
CA VAL A 264 -0.08 12.16 -3.29
C VAL A 264 0.99 13.22 -3.44
#